data_AF-A0A3R7CZ58-F1
#
_entry.id   AF-A0A3R7CZ58-F1
#
_cell.length_a   1.000
_cell.length_b   1.000
_cell.length_c   1.000
_cell.angle_alpha   90.00
_cell.angle_beta   90.00
_cell.angle_gamma   90.00
#
_symmetry.space_group_name_H-M   'P 1'
#
loop_
_entity.id
_entity.type
_entity.pdbx_description
1 polymer ?
#
loop_
_entity_poly.entity_id
_entity_poly.type
_entity_poly.pdbx_seq_one_letter_code
_entity_poly.pdbx_strand_id
1 'polypeptide(L)'
;MKKMEDESLKATLDVDSYQKLKKIDNPELIRFITRYKELCSPDDVFVCTGSREDVQYIRAEAIRSGEEKELAIEGHTVHFDGYYDQARDKKNTKFLLPP
;
A
#
# COMPACT_ATOMS: atom_id res chain seq x y z
N MET A 1 13.87 20.79 9.00
CA MET A 1 13.41 19.41 8.67
C MET A 1 11.97 19.36 8.15
N LYS A 2 10.93 19.74 8.92
CA LYS A 2 9.50 19.62 8.50
C LYS A 2 9.19 20.01 7.05
N LYS A 3 9.76 21.14 6.57
CA LYS A 3 9.47 21.67 5.23
C LYS A 3 10.12 20.87 4.08
N MET A 4 11.28 20.25 4.33
CA MET A 4 12.01 19.46 3.31
C MET A 4 11.40 18.07 3.12
N GLU A 5 10.92 17.45 4.20
CA GLU A 5 10.27 16.12 4.16
C GLU A 5 8.92 16.17 3.44
N ASP A 6 8.16 17.25 3.67
CA ASP A 6 6.86 17.51 3.02
C ASP A 6 7.03 17.80 1.52
N GLU A 7 8.08 18.55 1.13
CA GLU A 7 8.39 18.79 -0.29
C GLU A 7 8.89 17.53 -1.01
N SER A 8 9.65 16.67 -0.35
CA SER A 8 10.09 15.37 -0.89
C SER A 8 8.89 14.46 -1.21
N LEU A 9 7.93 14.37 -0.28
CA LEU A 9 6.68 13.62 -0.49
C LEU A 9 5.83 14.23 -1.60
N LYS A 10 5.66 15.56 -1.62
CA LYS A 10 4.89 16.24 -2.65
C LYS A 10 5.46 16.04 -4.06
N ALA A 11 6.78 15.92 -4.19
CA ALA A 11 7.45 15.69 -5.47
C ALA A 11 7.32 14.24 -5.98
N THR A 12 6.94 13.29 -5.11
CA THR A 12 6.97 11.86 -5.42
C THR A 12 5.63 11.14 -5.30
N LEU A 13 4.67 11.68 -4.54
CA LEU A 13 3.30 11.20 -4.55
C LEU A 13 2.47 11.90 -5.62
N ASP A 14 1.44 11.21 -6.11
CA ASP A 14 0.38 11.88 -6.84
C ASP A 14 -0.33 12.91 -5.94
N VAL A 15 -0.97 13.89 -6.59
CA VAL A 15 -1.60 15.02 -5.89
C VAL A 15 -2.69 14.55 -4.94
N ASP A 16 -3.49 13.56 -5.31
CA ASP A 16 -4.59 13.07 -4.47
C ASP A 16 -4.07 12.36 -3.22
N SER A 17 -3.12 11.44 -3.38
CA SER A 17 -2.48 10.73 -2.25
C SER A 17 -1.78 11.69 -1.28
N TYR A 18 -1.07 12.70 -1.80
CA TYR A 18 -0.46 13.73 -0.96
C TYR A 18 -1.50 14.52 -0.16
N GLN A 19 -2.61 14.92 -0.78
CA GLN A 19 -3.69 15.63 -0.06
C GLN A 19 -4.36 14.75 0.99
N LYS A 20 -4.54 13.46 0.72
CA LYS A 20 -5.08 12.49 1.69
C LYS A 20 -4.19 12.43 2.95
N LEU A 21 -2.86 12.35 2.79
CA LEU A 21 -1.93 12.34 3.93
C LEU A 21 -1.90 13.67 4.68
N LYS A 22 -1.92 14.80 3.97
CA LYS A 22 -1.89 16.13 4.58
C LYS A 22 -3.07 16.38 5.54
N LYS A 23 -4.23 15.77 5.27
CA LYS A 23 -5.44 15.88 6.13
C LYS A 23 -5.27 15.25 7.51
N ILE A 24 -4.32 14.32 7.69
CA ILE A 24 -4.12 13.61 8.96
C ILE A 24 -3.37 14.49 9.99
N ASP A 25 -2.73 15.58 9.55
CA ASP A 25 -1.94 16.53 10.37
C ASP A 25 -1.03 15.84 11.40
N ASN A 26 -0.26 14.84 10.95
CA ASN A 26 0.65 14.08 11.79
C ASN A 26 2.08 14.07 11.21
N PRO A 27 2.98 14.95 11.68
CA PRO A 27 4.35 15.02 11.17
C PRO A 27 5.18 13.74 11.36
N GLU A 28 4.89 12.94 12.39
CA GLU A 28 5.57 11.67 12.63
C GLU A 28 5.22 10.64 11.57
N LEU A 29 3.94 10.59 11.17
CA LEU A 29 3.46 9.74 10.09
C LEU A 29 4.10 10.13 8.76
N ILE A 30 4.13 11.43 8.44
CA ILE A 30 4.77 11.96 7.24
C ILE A 30 6.23 11.49 7.17
N ARG A 31 7.00 11.69 8.25
CA ARG A 31 8.40 11.28 8.31
C ARG A 31 8.58 9.75 8.20
N PHE A 32 7.69 8.98 8.83
CA PHE A 32 7.68 7.52 8.72
C PHE A 32 7.50 7.09 7.26
N ILE A 33 6.50 7.64 6.56
CA ILE A 33 6.23 7.32 5.15
C ILE A 33 7.41 7.73 4.26
N THR A 34 7.95 8.94 4.42
CA THR A 34 9.14 9.39 3.66
C THR A 34 10.29 8.40 3.79
N ARG A 35 10.61 7.99 5.02
CA ARG A 35 11.70 7.05 5.29
C ARG A 35 11.52 5.72 4.56
N TYR A 36 10.34 5.11 4.63
CA TYR A 36 10.10 3.81 3.99
C TYR A 36 9.96 3.93 2.48
N LYS A 37 9.44 5.05 1.96
CA LYS A 37 9.45 5.33 0.53
C LYS A 37 10.88 5.41 0.00
N GLU A 38 11.78 6.12 0.68
CA GLU A 38 13.19 6.20 0.30
C GLU A 38 13.87 4.82 0.36
N LEU A 39 13.60 4.05 1.43
CA LEU A 39 14.17 2.72 1.63
C LEU A 39 13.70 1.71 0.58
N CYS A 40 12.41 1.68 0.25
CA CYS A 40 11.82 0.71 -0.66
C CYS A 40 11.90 1.16 -2.13
N SER A 41 12.04 2.48 -2.38
CA SER A 41 12.09 3.08 -3.72
C SER A 41 11.01 2.56 -4.69
N PRO A 42 9.72 2.62 -4.32
CA PRO A 42 8.64 2.17 -5.21
C PRO A 42 8.48 3.11 -6.41
N ASP A 43 7.93 2.58 -7.50
CA ASP A 43 7.59 3.37 -8.69
C ASP A 43 6.46 4.36 -8.39
N ASP A 44 5.41 3.92 -7.68
CA ASP A 44 4.23 4.73 -7.32
C ASP A 44 3.80 4.51 -5.87
N VAL A 45 3.08 5.49 -5.30
CA VAL A 45 2.50 5.42 -3.95
C VAL A 45 1.03 5.83 -3.98
N PHE A 46 0.15 4.90 -3.60
CA PHE A 46 -1.29 5.14 -3.50
C PHE A 46 -1.76 5.16 -2.04
N VAL A 47 -2.55 6.17 -1.66
CA VAL A 47 -3.14 6.28 -0.32
C VAL A 47 -4.61 5.89 -0.36
N CYS A 48 -4.93 4.74 0.23
CA CYS A 48 -6.30 4.22 0.34
C CYS A 48 -7.01 4.80 1.57
N THR A 49 -8.18 5.39 1.36
CA THR A 49 -9.06 5.94 2.41
C THR A 49 -10.17 4.97 2.82
N GLY A 50 -10.30 3.84 2.14
CA GLY A 50 -11.41 2.90 2.32
C GLY A 50 -12.72 3.36 1.68
N SER A 51 -12.69 4.42 0.86
CA SER A 51 -13.84 4.82 0.04
C SER A 51 -14.22 3.73 -0.96
N ARG A 52 -15.45 3.79 -1.49
CA ARG A 52 -15.91 2.84 -2.51
C ARG A 52 -15.04 2.90 -3.76
N GLU A 53 -14.59 4.11 -4.11
CA GLU A 53 -13.76 4.39 -5.27
C GLU A 53 -12.37 3.78 -5.10
N ASP A 54 -11.73 3.95 -3.93
CA ASP A 54 -10.41 3.37 -3.65
C ASP A 54 -10.47 1.83 -3.62
N VAL A 55 -11.53 1.25 -3.05
CA VAL A 55 -11.74 -0.21 -3.05
C VAL A 55 -11.94 -0.73 -4.48
N GLN A 56 -12.69 0.00 -5.32
CA GLN A 56 -12.87 -0.39 -6.71
C GLN A 56 -11.59 -0.26 -7.53
N TYR A 57 -10.78 0.78 -7.26
CA TYR A 57 -9.46 0.94 -7.86
C TYR A 57 -8.57 -0.27 -7.54
N ILE A 58 -8.47 -0.69 -6.26
CA ILE A 58 -7.66 -1.84 -5.85
C ILE A 58 -8.12 -3.14 -6.52
N ARG A 59 -9.44 -3.37 -6.60
CA ARG A 59 -9.98 -4.55 -7.29
C ARG A 59 -9.63 -4.57 -8.78
N ALA A 60 -9.79 -3.42 -9.43
CA ALA A 60 -9.41 -3.29 -10.84
C ALA A 60 -7.91 -3.46 -11.04
N GLU A 61 -7.09 -3.00 -10.09
CA GLU A 61 -5.64 -3.19 -10.09
C GLU A 61 -5.25 -4.67 -10.03
N ALA A 62 -5.84 -5.44 -9.12
CA ALA A 62 -5.55 -6.87 -8.97
C ALA A 62 -5.84 -7.66 -10.27
N ILE A 63 -6.90 -7.28 -10.99
CA ILE A 63 -7.21 -7.85 -12.31
C ILE A 63 -6.21 -7.37 -13.36
N ARG A 64 -5.86 -6.08 -13.37
CA ARG A 64 -4.95 -5.49 -14.37
C ARG A 64 -3.52 -6.00 -14.23
N SER A 65 -3.04 -6.23 -13.01
CA SER A 65 -1.73 -6.81 -12.71
C SER A 65 -1.67 -8.31 -13.01
N GLY A 66 -2.83 -8.96 -13.16
CA GLY A 66 -2.94 -10.39 -13.39
C GLY A 66 -2.82 -11.23 -12.11
N GLU A 67 -2.83 -10.60 -10.94
CA GLU A 67 -2.93 -11.30 -9.66
C GLU A 67 -4.28 -12.03 -9.57
N GLU A 68 -5.36 -11.37 -9.96
CA GLU A 68 -6.71 -11.93 -9.95
C GLU A 68 -7.27 -12.10 -11.37
N LYS A 69 -8.20 -13.05 -11.51
CA LYS A 69 -8.97 -13.26 -12.75
C LYS A 69 -10.47 -13.27 -12.47
N GLU A 70 -11.23 -12.59 -13.32
CA GLU A 70 -12.70 -12.59 -13.26
C GLU A 70 -13.29 -13.98 -13.48
N LEU A 71 -14.39 -14.25 -12.77
CA LEU A 71 -15.21 -15.45 -12.90
C LEU A 71 -16.55 -15.14 -13.60
N ALA A 72 -17.31 -16.19 -13.91
CA ALA A 72 -18.63 -16.03 -14.55
C ALA A 72 -19.67 -15.34 -13.65
N ILE A 73 -19.45 -15.30 -12.34
CA ILE A 73 -20.31 -14.59 -11.39
C ILE A 73 -19.81 -13.15 -11.28
N GLU A 74 -20.68 -12.19 -11.53
CA GLU A 74 -20.35 -10.76 -11.49
C GLU A 74 -19.74 -10.37 -10.14
N GLY A 75 -18.61 -9.67 -10.19
CA GLY A 75 -17.88 -9.21 -9.01
C GLY A 75 -17.05 -10.27 -8.30
N HIS A 76 -17.03 -11.52 -8.77
CA HIS A 76 -16.21 -12.59 -8.21
C HIS A 76 -14.92 -12.77 -9.02
N THR A 77 -13.82 -12.96 -8.30
CA THR A 77 -12.49 -13.22 -8.85
C THR A 77 -11.87 -14.47 -8.23
N VAL A 78 -10.81 -14.97 -8.85
CA VAL A 78 -9.96 -16.03 -8.31
C VAL A 78 -8.49 -15.59 -8.33
N HIS A 79 -7.77 -15.93 -7.27
CA HIS A 79 -6.31 -15.84 -7.15
C HIS A 79 -5.76 -17.24 -6.86
N PHE A 80 -4.58 -17.55 -7.39
CA PHE A 80 -3.84 -18.76 -7.05
C PHE A 80 -2.49 -18.35 -6.48
N ASP A 81 -2.29 -18.59 -5.19
CA ASP A 81 -1.02 -18.32 -4.53
C ASP A 81 0.12 -19.15 -5.13
N GLY A 82 1.36 -18.67 -4.95
CA GLY A 82 2.54 -19.43 -5.31
C GLY A 82 2.59 -20.78 -4.59
N TYR A 83 3.13 -21.82 -5.25
CA TYR A 83 3.24 -23.17 -4.69
C TYR A 83 3.92 -23.23 -3.30
N TYR A 84 4.83 -22.30 -3.03
CA TYR A 84 5.57 -22.22 -1.77
C TYR A 84 4.94 -21.30 -0.72
N ASP A 85 3.79 -20.68 -0.99
CA ASP A 85 3.14 -19.68 -0.14
C ASP A 85 1.64 -19.96 0.11
N GLN A 86 1.31 -21.23 0.38
CA GLN A 86 -0.08 -21.69 0.50
C GLN A 86 -0.67 -21.60 1.91
N ALA A 87 0.17 -21.29 2.92
CA ALA A 87 -0.24 -21.29 4.31
C ALA A 87 0.66 -20.41 5.16
N ARG A 88 0.17 -20.03 6.34
CA ARG A 88 0.92 -19.25 7.31
C ARG A 88 2.25 -19.90 7.67
N ASP A 89 3.35 -19.17 7.48
CA ASP A 89 4.69 -19.59 7.88
C ASP A 89 4.93 -19.45 9.38
N LYS A 90 4.56 -20.48 10.14
CA LYS A 90 4.80 -20.55 11.59
C LYS A 90 6.30 -20.57 11.93
N LYS A 91 7.16 -21.09 11.06
CA LYS A 91 8.60 -21.22 11.33
C LYS A 91 9.28 -19.85 11.35
N ASN A 92 8.89 -18.96 10.44
CA ASN A 92 9.43 -17.60 10.35
C ASN A 92 8.61 -16.54 11.10
N THR A 93 7.43 -16.88 11.64
CA THR A 93 6.72 -16.01 12.60
C THR A 93 7.45 -15.99 13.95
N LYS A 94 7.88 -14.82 14.43
CA LYS A 94 8.65 -14.65 15.68
C LYS A 94 7.98 -13.68 16.66
N PHE A 95 8.14 -13.94 17.96
CA PHE A 95 7.86 -12.97 19.01
C PHE A 95 9.15 -12.20 19.32
N LEU A 96 9.12 -10.88 19.14
CA LEU A 96 10.22 -9.99 19.53
C LEU A 96 9.98 -9.52 20.97
N LEU A 97 10.57 -10.21 21.93
CA LEU A 97 10.53 -9.84 23.35
C LEU A 97 11.80 -9.06 23.72
N PRO A 98 11.74 -8.13 24.70
CA PRO A 98 12.94 -7.60 25.32
C PRO A 98 13.83 -8.74 25.86
N PRO A 99 15.16 -8.54 25.90
CA PRO A 99 16.06 -9.50 26.55
C PRO A 99 15.76 -9.66 28.04
#